data_AF-A0ABD0PFG3-F1
#
_entry.id   AF-A0ABD0PFG3-F1
#
_cell.length_a   1.000
_cell.length_b   1.000
_cell.length_c   1.000
_cell.angle_alpha   90.00
_cell.angle_beta   90.00
_cell.angle_gamma   90.00
#
_symmetry.space_group_name_H-M   'P 1'
#
loop_
_entity.id
_entity.type
_entity.pdbx_description
1 polymer ?
#
loop_
_entity_poly.entity_id
_entity_poly.type
_entity_poly.pdbx_seq_one_letter_code
_entity_poly.pdbx_strand_id
1 'polypeptide(L)'
;TIMVSLEGLTKVVDPSQLTPDFEGSLDYDHEEWIEVRVAFEDFTSNGARILSRLEELQDLVSQRELPSDLDGSRRAMEEHASLKKKVTKAPVEELDTEGQRLLQRIQCGDKGRGDIQGLAPKVQALLDKLHATRQHLHQSWHMRKVKLDQCFQLRLFQQDAEK
;
A
#
# COMPACT_ATOMS: atom_id res chain seq x y z
N THR A 1 29.62 24.08 -19.45
CA THR A 1 28.21 24.21 -19.81
C THR A 1 28.12 24.50 -21.29
N ILE A 2 27.50 23.62 -22.07
CA ILE A 2 27.28 23.86 -23.51
C ILE A 2 26.07 24.79 -23.62
N MET A 3 26.23 25.96 -24.25
CA MET A 3 25.10 26.83 -24.55
C MET A 3 24.53 26.45 -25.90
N VAL A 4 23.22 26.21 -25.95
CA VAL A 4 22.48 25.87 -27.16
C VAL A 4 21.59 27.07 -27.51
N SER A 5 21.59 27.49 -28.78
CA SER A 5 20.68 28.53 -29.26
C SER A 5 19.23 28.01 -29.25
N LEU A 6 18.24 28.90 -29.22
CA LEU A 6 16.83 28.51 -29.30
C LEU A 6 16.55 27.64 -30.55
N GLU A 7 17.12 28.03 -31.69
CA GLU A 7 17.07 27.29 -32.96
C GLU A 7 17.77 25.91 -32.91
N GLY A 8 18.67 25.71 -31.95
CA GLY A 8 19.36 24.44 -31.71
C GLY A 8 18.65 23.53 -30.72
N LEU A 9 17.63 24.01 -30.01
CA LEU A 9 16.97 23.30 -28.91
C LEU A 9 16.23 22.05 -29.41
N THR A 10 15.55 22.15 -30.54
CA THR A 10 14.83 21.04 -31.19
C THR A 10 15.76 19.93 -31.72
N LYS A 11 17.07 20.21 -31.81
CA LYS A 11 18.09 19.20 -32.20
C LYS A 11 18.52 18.32 -31.02
N VAL A 12 18.20 18.74 -29.80
CA VAL A 12 18.64 18.07 -28.56
C VAL A 12 17.48 17.67 -27.65
N VAL A 13 16.31 18.30 -27.80
CA VAL A 13 15.07 17.99 -27.07
C VAL A 13 13.95 17.78 -28.07
N ASP A 14 13.16 16.73 -27.85
CA ASP A 14 11.97 16.44 -28.66
C ASP A 14 10.96 17.61 -28.52
N PRO A 15 10.45 18.18 -29.62
CA PRO A 15 9.47 19.27 -29.58
C PRO A 15 8.20 18.96 -28.76
N SER A 16 7.83 17.69 -28.60
CA SER A 16 6.71 17.26 -27.73
C SER A 16 6.96 17.45 -26.23
N GLN A 17 8.20 17.74 -25.83
CA GLN A 17 8.59 18.02 -24.45
C GLN A 17 8.81 19.52 -24.20
N LEU A 18 8.67 20.35 -25.24
CA LEU A 18 8.83 21.79 -25.18
C LEU A 18 7.46 22.47 -25.16
N THR A 19 7.29 23.52 -24.36
CA THR A 19 6.07 24.33 -24.38
C THR A 19 6.02 25.21 -25.64
N PRO A 20 4.85 25.77 -26.00
CA PRO A 20 4.71 26.63 -27.18
C PRO A 20 5.66 27.84 -27.20
N ASP A 21 6.05 28.36 -26.03
CA ASP A 21 7.03 29.44 -25.88
C ASP A 21 8.43 29.09 -26.44
N PHE A 22 8.71 27.78 -26.61
CA PHE A 22 9.95 27.24 -27.15
C PHE A 22 9.73 26.48 -28.47
N GLU A 23 8.70 26.84 -29.23
CA GLU A 23 8.33 26.18 -30.50
C GLU A 23 7.97 24.69 -30.36
N GLY A 24 7.50 24.29 -29.18
CA GLY A 24 7.07 22.92 -28.89
C GLY A 24 5.56 22.71 -28.91
N SER A 25 5.15 21.48 -28.62
CA SER A 25 3.75 21.05 -28.61
C SER A 25 3.25 20.56 -27.25
N LEU A 26 4.03 20.73 -26.17
CA LEU A 26 3.63 20.34 -24.83
C LEU A 26 2.63 21.35 -24.25
N ASP A 27 1.40 20.90 -24.02
CA ASP A 27 0.38 21.68 -23.31
C ASP A 27 0.61 21.60 -21.80
N TYR A 28 1.53 22.43 -21.31
CA TYR A 28 1.89 22.49 -19.90
C TYR A 28 0.88 23.33 -19.11
N ASP A 29 0.21 22.68 -18.17
CA ASP A 29 -0.63 23.31 -17.15
C ASP A 29 0.05 23.18 -15.79
N HIS A 30 0.41 24.33 -15.21
CA HIS A 30 1.07 24.40 -13.92
C HIS A 30 0.17 23.97 -12.76
N GLU A 31 -1.12 24.34 -12.79
CA GLU A 31 -2.06 24.02 -11.73
C GLU A 31 -2.32 22.52 -11.72
N GLU A 32 -2.55 21.92 -12.89
CA GLU A 32 -2.72 20.47 -13.01
C GLU A 32 -1.46 19.71 -12.55
N TRP A 33 -0.27 20.20 -12.92
CA TRP A 33 0.99 19.59 -12.51
C TRP A 33 1.14 19.58 -10.99
N ILE A 34 0.84 20.70 -10.32
CA ILE A 34 0.88 20.81 -8.86
C ILE A 34 -0.12 19.85 -8.24
N GLU A 35 -1.37 19.85 -8.71
CA GLU A 35 -2.43 19.02 -8.14
C GLU A 35 -2.09 17.52 -8.20
N VAL A 36 -1.53 17.04 -9.30
CA VAL A 36 -1.10 15.64 -9.43
C VAL A 36 0.04 15.32 -8.46
N ARG A 37 0.99 16.23 -8.28
CA ARG A 37 2.11 16.07 -7.34
C ARG A 37 1.63 16.02 -5.90
N VAL A 38 0.76 16.95 -5.50
CA VAL A 38 0.17 16.98 -4.15
C VAL A 38 -0.61 15.70 -3.88
N ALA A 39 -1.47 15.28 -4.82
CA ALA A 39 -2.22 14.04 -4.68
C ALA A 39 -1.30 12.80 -4.56
N PHE A 40 -0.18 12.78 -5.28
CA PHE A 40 0.82 11.71 -5.16
C PHE A 40 1.53 11.69 -3.80
N GLU A 41 1.87 12.86 -3.25
CA GLU A 41 2.50 12.99 -1.94
C GLU A 41 1.56 12.55 -0.81
N ASP A 42 0.31 13.00 -0.85
CA ASP A 42 -0.75 12.59 0.09
C ASP A 42 -0.99 11.08 0.04
N PHE A 43 -1.15 10.53 -1.17
CA PHE A 43 -1.29 9.09 -1.38
C PHE A 43 -0.10 8.30 -0.81
N THR A 44 1.13 8.76 -1.07
CA THR A 44 2.34 8.08 -0.59
C THR A 44 2.44 8.12 0.93
N SER A 45 2.12 9.27 1.54
CA SER A 45 2.09 9.45 3.00
C SER A 45 1.04 8.55 3.66
N ASN A 46 -0.18 8.55 3.12
CA ASN A 46 -1.25 7.67 3.58
C ASN A 46 -0.89 6.19 3.39
N GLY A 47 -0.28 5.86 2.25
CA GLY A 47 0.25 4.55 1.92
C GLY A 47 1.24 4.03 2.94
N ALA A 48 2.26 4.83 3.26
CA ALA A 48 3.25 4.48 4.27
C ALA A 48 2.61 4.22 5.64
N ARG A 49 1.71 5.11 6.09
CA ARG A 49 1.01 4.97 7.37
C ARG A 49 0.18 3.68 7.46
N ILE A 50 -0.56 3.36 6.40
CA ILE A 50 -1.41 2.16 6.37
C ILE A 50 -0.53 0.90 6.31
N LEU A 51 0.52 0.89 5.50
CA LEU A 51 1.48 -0.21 5.41
C LEU A 51 2.12 -0.50 6.77
N SER A 52 2.64 0.51 7.46
CA SER A 52 3.24 0.32 8.80
C SER A 52 2.24 -0.29 9.78
N ARG A 53 0.98 0.17 9.78
CA ARG A 53 -0.06 -0.41 10.64
C ARG A 53 -0.37 -1.87 10.28
N LEU A 54 -0.35 -2.26 9.00
CA LEU A 54 -0.55 -3.65 8.60
C LEU A 54 0.64 -4.53 8.99
N GLU A 55 1.86 -4.02 8.86
CA GLU A 55 3.10 -4.68 9.29
C GLU A 55 3.11 -4.89 10.82
N GLU A 56 2.70 -3.90 11.63
CA GLU A 56 2.55 -4.06 13.08
C GLU A 56 1.52 -5.15 13.45
N LEU A 57 0.37 -5.17 12.76
CA LEU A 57 -0.65 -6.20 12.97
C LEU A 57 -0.14 -7.59 12.57
N GLN A 58 0.68 -7.66 11.52
CA GLN A 58 1.33 -8.89 11.08
C GLN A 58 2.22 -9.46 12.17
N ASP A 59 3.04 -8.64 12.81
CA ASP A 59 3.94 -9.08 13.89
C ASP A 59 3.16 -9.62 15.08
N LEU A 60 2.07 -8.94 15.47
CA LEU A 60 1.18 -9.40 16.55
C LEU A 60 0.53 -10.76 16.26
N VAL A 61 0.13 -10.99 15.00
CA VAL A 61 -0.52 -12.24 14.59
C VAL A 61 0.48 -13.38 14.41
N SER A 62 1.73 -13.07 14.08
CA SER A 62 2.79 -14.04 13.80
C SER A 62 3.41 -14.66 15.05
N GLN A 63 2.94 -14.29 16.24
CA GLN A 63 3.40 -14.86 17.51
C GLN A 63 3.35 -16.40 17.48
N ARG A 64 4.46 -17.03 17.85
CA ARG A 64 4.64 -18.48 17.75
C ARG A 64 4.31 -19.23 19.03
N GLU A 65 4.37 -18.54 20.16
CA GLU A 65 4.11 -19.14 21.46
C GLU A 65 2.63 -19.53 21.58
N LEU A 66 2.41 -20.74 22.07
CA LEU A 66 1.10 -21.30 22.34
C LEU A 66 0.92 -21.49 23.85
N PRO A 67 -0.27 -21.25 24.39
CA PRO A 67 -0.49 -21.36 25.83
C PRO A 67 -0.28 -22.77 26.40
N SER A 68 0.17 -22.82 27.65
CA SER A 68 0.40 -24.05 28.41
C SER A 68 -0.87 -24.65 29.02
N ASP A 69 -1.91 -23.84 29.18
CA ASP A 69 -3.13 -24.18 29.91
C ASP A 69 -4.39 -23.68 29.19
N LEU A 70 -5.55 -24.10 29.70
CA LEU A 70 -6.86 -23.80 29.13
C LEU A 70 -7.22 -22.31 29.22
N ASP A 71 -6.92 -21.67 30.34
CA ASP A 71 -7.24 -20.26 30.56
C ASP A 71 -6.39 -19.36 29.65
N GLY A 72 -5.11 -19.68 29.48
CA GLY A 72 -4.22 -19.03 28.52
C GLY A 72 -4.68 -19.22 27.08
N SER A 73 -5.15 -20.43 26.73
CA SER A 73 -5.73 -20.72 25.41
C SER A 73 -6.97 -19.86 25.14
N ARG A 74 -7.86 -19.73 26.14
CA ARG A 74 -9.05 -18.87 26.04
C ARG A 74 -8.68 -17.39 25.86
N ARG A 75 -7.76 -16.86 26.67
CA ARG A 75 -7.29 -15.47 26.56
C ARG A 75 -6.68 -15.20 25.18
N ALA A 76 -5.83 -16.10 24.69
CA ALA A 76 -5.20 -15.95 23.38
C ALA A 76 -6.24 -15.94 22.23
N MET A 77 -7.31 -16.73 22.34
CA MET A 77 -8.43 -16.70 21.38
C MET A 77 -9.22 -15.39 21.43
N GLU A 78 -9.45 -14.83 22.62
CA GLU A 78 -10.12 -13.53 22.80
C GLU A 78 -9.28 -12.38 22.24
N GLU A 79 -7.96 -12.38 22.52
CA GLU A 79 -7.01 -11.43 21.95
C GLU A 79 -7.00 -11.51 20.42
N HIS A 80 -6.94 -12.73 19.86
CA HIS A 80 -7.07 -12.95 18.42
C HIS A 80 -8.40 -12.41 17.90
N ALA A 81 -9.55 -12.69 18.52
CA ALA A 81 -10.82 -12.13 18.09
C ALA A 81 -10.84 -10.58 18.13
N SER A 82 -10.18 -9.97 19.13
CA SER A 82 -10.09 -8.51 19.28
C SER A 82 -9.24 -7.86 18.18
N LEU A 83 -8.13 -8.49 17.81
CA LEU A 83 -7.25 -8.01 16.74
C LEU A 83 -7.98 -7.97 15.39
N LYS A 84 -8.96 -8.87 15.17
CA LYS A 84 -9.72 -8.95 13.90
C LYS A 84 -10.44 -7.62 13.64
N LYS A 85 -11.03 -7.07 14.70
CA LYS A 85 -11.74 -5.79 14.64
C LYS A 85 -10.81 -4.64 14.26
N LYS A 86 -9.53 -4.70 14.66
CA LYS A 86 -8.53 -3.68 14.29
C LYS A 86 -8.08 -3.82 12.83
N VAL A 87 -7.97 -5.05 12.32
CA VAL A 87 -7.64 -5.34 10.91
C VAL A 87 -8.75 -4.83 9.98
N THR A 88 -10.03 -5.14 10.29
CA THR A 88 -11.16 -4.74 9.42
C THR A 88 -11.36 -3.22 9.35
N LYS A 89 -10.85 -2.46 10.34
CA LYS A 89 -10.91 -0.99 10.38
C LYS A 89 -9.71 -0.31 9.70
N ALA A 90 -8.81 -1.04 9.05
CA ALA A 90 -7.75 -0.41 8.27
C ALA A 90 -8.36 0.13 6.96
N PRO A 91 -8.17 1.42 6.62
CA PRO A 91 -8.79 2.04 5.44
C PRO A 91 -8.07 1.67 4.14
N VAL A 92 -7.92 0.37 3.88
CA VAL A 92 -7.19 -0.16 2.71
C VAL A 92 -7.96 0.15 1.41
N GLU A 93 -9.28 0.03 1.43
CA GLU A 93 -10.14 0.28 0.25
C GLU A 93 -10.14 1.76 -0.16
N GLU A 94 -10.06 2.67 0.81
CA GLU A 94 -9.98 4.11 0.56
C GLU A 94 -8.68 4.46 -0.17
N LEU A 95 -7.55 3.92 0.32
CA LEU A 95 -6.25 4.09 -0.30
C LEU A 95 -6.16 3.45 -1.69
N ASP A 96 -6.80 2.29 -1.88
CA ASP A 96 -6.89 1.65 -3.19
C ASP A 96 -7.62 2.56 -4.19
N THR A 97 -8.78 3.07 -3.78
CA THR A 97 -9.57 3.99 -4.61
C THR A 97 -8.82 5.27 -4.94
N GLU A 98 -8.09 5.84 -3.97
CA GLU A 98 -7.22 7.00 -4.17
C GLU A 98 -6.11 6.71 -5.19
N GLY A 99 -5.42 5.57 -5.06
CA GLY A 99 -4.37 5.15 -5.99
C GLY A 99 -4.90 4.92 -7.41
N GLN A 100 -6.06 4.28 -7.56
CA GLN A 100 -6.69 4.05 -8.87
C GLN A 100 -7.09 5.37 -9.56
N ARG A 101 -7.66 6.33 -8.81
CA ARG A 101 -7.98 7.66 -9.36
C ARG A 101 -6.72 8.40 -9.79
N LEU A 102 -5.66 8.33 -8.99
CA LEU A 102 -4.38 8.96 -9.31
C LEU A 102 -3.76 8.35 -10.57
N LEU A 103 -3.79 7.02 -10.72
CA LEU A 103 -3.34 6.32 -11.93
C LEU A 103 -4.13 6.76 -13.18
N GLN A 104 -5.45 6.82 -13.09
CA GLN A 104 -6.30 7.30 -14.19
C GLN A 104 -5.93 8.72 -14.60
N ARG A 105 -5.71 9.60 -13.61
CA ARG A 105 -5.33 11.00 -13.86
C ARG A 105 -3.95 11.11 -14.51
N ILE A 106 -2.97 10.32 -14.09
CA ILE A 106 -1.63 10.26 -14.69
C ILE A 106 -1.68 9.74 -16.14
N GLN A 107 -2.55 8.75 -16.41
CA GLN A 107 -2.65 8.09 -17.72
C GLN A 107 -3.49 8.87 -18.74
N CYS A 108 -4.41 9.72 -18.28
CA CYS A 108 -5.25 10.55 -19.13
C CYS A 108 -4.52 11.80 -19.66
N GLY A 109 -3.37 12.16 -19.08
CA GLY A 109 -2.56 13.29 -19.52
C GLY A 109 -1.90 13.07 -20.88
N ASP A 110 -1.70 14.15 -21.63
CA ASP A 110 -1.15 14.09 -22.99
C ASP A 110 0.31 13.60 -23.01
N LYS A 111 0.71 13.02 -24.14
CA LYS A 111 2.06 12.45 -24.32
C LYS A 111 3.09 13.58 -24.30
N GLY A 112 3.96 13.59 -23.29
CA GLY A 112 5.01 14.62 -23.12
C GLY A 112 5.35 14.93 -21.66
N ARG A 113 4.45 14.58 -20.72
CA ARG A 113 4.65 14.76 -19.26
C ARG A 113 5.43 13.62 -18.61
N GLY A 114 6.67 13.42 -19.06
CA GLY A 114 7.51 12.29 -18.62
C GLY A 114 7.71 12.21 -17.10
N ASP A 115 7.72 13.35 -16.41
CA ASP A 115 7.92 13.44 -14.97
C ASP A 115 6.69 12.99 -14.15
N ILE A 116 5.46 13.23 -14.67
CA ILE A 116 4.19 12.76 -14.11
C ILE A 116 3.99 11.29 -14.49
N GLN A 117 4.28 10.90 -15.72
CA GLN A 117 4.20 9.50 -16.16
C GLN A 117 5.13 8.60 -15.33
N GLY A 118 6.28 9.12 -14.89
CA GLY A 118 7.20 8.43 -13.97
C GLY A 118 6.62 8.17 -12.56
N LEU A 119 5.47 8.76 -12.20
CA LEU A 119 4.78 8.48 -10.94
C LEU A 119 3.91 7.22 -11.00
N ALA A 120 3.33 6.90 -12.16
CA ALA A 120 2.45 5.73 -12.33
C ALA A 120 3.08 4.42 -11.80
N PRO A 121 4.32 4.04 -12.16
CA PRO A 121 4.91 2.81 -11.64
C PRO A 121 5.13 2.85 -10.11
N LYS A 122 5.32 4.02 -9.52
CA LYS A 122 5.45 4.17 -8.06
C LYS A 122 4.12 3.97 -7.35
N VAL A 123 3.04 4.52 -7.91
CA VAL A 123 1.67 4.31 -7.40
C VAL A 123 1.32 2.82 -7.47
N GLN A 124 1.57 2.19 -8.62
CA GLN A 124 1.31 0.76 -8.80
C GLN A 124 2.10 -0.10 -7.81
N ALA A 125 3.41 0.17 -7.66
CA ALA A 125 4.25 -0.57 -6.71
C ALA A 125 3.76 -0.44 -5.26
N LEU A 126 3.24 0.72 -4.87
CA LEU A 126 2.68 0.92 -3.53
C LEU A 126 1.40 0.12 -3.35
N LEU A 127 0.49 0.13 -4.33
CA LEU A 127 -0.74 -0.68 -4.31
C LEU A 127 -0.43 -2.17 -4.25
N ASP A 128 0.51 -2.65 -5.08
CA ASP A 128 0.94 -4.04 -5.08
C ASP A 128 1.50 -4.45 -3.70
N LYS A 129 2.35 -3.60 -3.09
CA LYS A 129 2.85 -3.84 -1.73
C LYS A 129 1.70 -3.88 -0.71
N LEU A 130 0.77 -2.95 -0.79
CA LEU A 130 -0.41 -2.88 0.09
C LEU A 130 -1.24 -4.16 0.03
N HIS A 131 -1.56 -4.63 -1.17
CA HIS A 131 -2.32 -5.86 -1.39
C HIS A 131 -1.56 -7.09 -0.89
N ALA A 132 -0.26 -7.18 -1.20
CA ALA A 132 0.57 -8.30 -0.74
C ALA A 132 0.62 -8.38 0.80
N THR A 133 0.88 -7.25 1.48
CA THR A 133 0.90 -7.19 2.94
C THR A 133 -0.46 -7.56 3.55
N ARG A 134 -1.56 -7.05 2.98
CA ARG A 134 -2.91 -7.41 3.42
C ARG A 134 -3.21 -8.90 3.24
N GLN A 135 -2.85 -9.47 2.09
CA GLN A 135 -3.05 -10.89 1.82
C GLN A 135 -2.24 -11.75 2.79
N HIS A 136 -0.98 -11.40 3.04
CA HIS A 136 -0.12 -12.10 3.98
C HIS A 136 -0.66 -12.03 5.42
N LEU A 137 -1.19 -10.87 5.83
CA LEU A 137 -1.88 -10.70 7.11
C LEU A 137 -3.10 -11.63 7.23
N HIS A 138 -3.93 -11.71 6.19
CA HIS A 138 -5.08 -12.63 6.17
C HIS A 138 -4.67 -14.10 6.26
N GLN A 139 -3.59 -14.50 5.60
CA GLN A 139 -3.07 -15.87 5.68
C GLN A 139 -2.53 -16.20 7.08
N SER A 140 -1.69 -15.31 7.63
CA SER A 140 -1.11 -15.46 8.97
C SER A 140 -2.19 -15.48 10.04
N TRP A 141 -3.23 -14.66 9.86
CA TRP A 141 -4.42 -14.64 10.69
C TRP A 141 -5.11 -15.99 10.75
N HIS A 142 -5.40 -16.55 9.58
CA HIS A 142 -6.07 -17.83 9.45
C HIS A 142 -5.23 -18.95 10.08
N MET A 143 -3.93 -18.96 9.81
CA MET A 143 -3.00 -19.93 10.39
C MET A 143 -2.96 -19.83 11.93
N ARG A 144 -2.86 -18.62 12.50
CA ARG A 144 -2.88 -18.42 13.95
C ARG A 144 -4.19 -18.89 14.57
N LYS A 145 -5.33 -18.65 13.91
CA LYS A 145 -6.63 -19.16 14.35
C LYS A 145 -6.63 -20.68 14.48
N VAL A 146 -6.23 -21.38 13.42
CA VAL A 146 -6.19 -22.86 13.41
C VAL A 146 -5.30 -23.40 14.52
N LYS A 147 -4.13 -22.80 14.74
CA LYS A 147 -3.22 -23.21 15.82
C LYS A 147 -3.81 -22.99 17.21
N LEU A 148 -4.49 -21.87 17.44
CA LEU A 148 -5.15 -21.59 18.72
C LEU A 148 -6.31 -22.55 18.96
N ASP A 149 -7.11 -22.84 17.94
CA ASP A 149 -8.22 -23.81 18.02
C ASP A 149 -7.69 -25.21 18.37
N GLN A 150 -6.61 -25.66 17.70
CA GLN A 150 -5.95 -26.95 18.00
C GLN A 150 -5.34 -26.98 19.41
N CYS A 151 -4.69 -25.90 19.83
CA CYS A 151 -4.11 -25.80 21.17
C CYS A 151 -5.21 -25.91 22.23
N PHE A 152 -6.29 -25.16 22.07
CA PHE A 152 -7.43 -25.22 22.99
C PHE A 152 -8.03 -26.63 23.07
N GLN A 153 -8.27 -27.29 21.93
CA GLN A 153 -8.78 -28.66 21.88
C GLN A 153 -7.85 -29.66 22.58
N LEU A 154 -6.54 -29.55 22.37
CA LEU A 154 -5.56 -30.41 23.04
C LEU A 154 -5.61 -30.23 24.56
N ARG A 155 -5.69 -28.98 25.05
CA ARG A 155 -5.78 -28.70 26.49
C ARG A 155 -7.08 -29.21 27.09
N LEU A 156 -8.19 -29.13 26.36
CA LEU A 156 -9.48 -29.63 26.80
C LEU A 156 -9.43 -31.16 26.96
N PHE A 157 -8.86 -31.85 25.96
CA PHE A 157 -8.64 -33.29 26.02
C PHE A 157 -7.76 -33.71 27.20
N GLN A 158 -6.66 -32.99 27.45
CA GLN A 158 -5.78 -33.26 28.59
C GLN A 158 -6.51 -33.13 29.93
N GLN A 159 -7.31 -32.07 30.11
CA GLN A 159 -8.10 -31.88 31.33
C GLN A 159 -9.14 -32.99 31.52
N ASP A 160 -9.78 -33.45 30.44
CA ASP A 160 -10.78 -34.51 30.51
C ASP A 160 -10.15 -35.89 30.76
N ALA A 161 -8.92 -36.13 30.30
CA ALA A 161 -8.17 -37.36 30.57
C ALA A 161 -7.59 -37.43 32.00
N GLU A 162 -7.41 -36.28 32.67
CA GLU A 162 -6.94 -36.18 34.06
C GLU A 162 -8.07 -36.30 35.10
N LYS A 163 -9.34 -36.37 34.66
CA LYS A 163 -10.53 -36.62 35.50
C LYS A 163 -10.88 -38.09 35.60
#